data_AF-A0A7S2GHI5-F1
#
_entry.id   AF-A0A7S2GHI5-F1
#
_cell.length_a   1.000
_cell.length_b   1.000
_cell.length_c   1.000
_cell.angle_alpha   90.00
_cell.angle_beta   90.00
_cell.angle_gamma   90.00
#
_symmetry.space_group_name_H-M   'P 1'
#
loop_
_entity.id
_entity.type
_entity.pdbx_description
1 polymer ?
#
loop_
_entity_poly.entity_id
_entity_poly.type
_entity_poly.pdbx_seq_one_letter_code
_entity_poly.pdbx_strand_id
1 'polypeptide(L)'
;RLAAFTAEAEVFTITLTRGYNEQLFREDLKVLYGMLATKSVAFFFSDAHVAEEGFLELVNNMLTSGMVPGLYEESEKDGVISSIRDEALKKGCIDGKDALWNFYV
;
A
#
# COMPACT_ATOMS: atom_id res chain seq x y z
N ARG A 1 4.62 5.28 -17.32
CA ARG A 1 5.54 6.25 -16.69
C ARG A 1 5.26 7.70 -17.13
N LEU A 2 5.17 8.02 -18.44
CA LEU A 2 4.81 9.38 -18.88
C LEU A 2 3.46 9.85 -18.33
N ALA A 3 2.42 9.01 -18.37
CA ALA A 3 1.10 9.37 -17.82
C ALA A 3 1.12 9.68 -16.31
N ALA A 4 1.88 8.91 -15.52
CA ALA A 4 2.02 9.17 -14.09
C ALA A 4 2.78 10.48 -13.81
N PHE A 5 3.80 10.79 -14.62
CA PHE A 5 4.48 12.08 -14.57
C PHE A 5 3.55 13.26 -14.87
N THR A 6 2.69 13.14 -15.89
CA THR A 6 1.67 14.15 -16.19
C THR A 6 0.63 14.29 -15.09
N ALA A 7 0.35 13.20 -14.35
CA ALA A 7 -0.58 13.19 -13.23
C ALA A 7 0.07 13.56 -11.88
N GLU A 8 1.35 13.95 -11.87
CA GLU A 8 2.14 14.23 -10.66
C GLU A 8 2.13 13.06 -9.65
N ALA A 9 1.92 11.84 -10.15
CA ALA A 9 1.91 10.62 -9.34
C ALA A 9 3.28 9.93 -9.39
N GLU A 10 3.75 9.49 -8.24
CA GLU A 10 4.99 8.72 -8.15
C GLU A 10 4.78 7.31 -8.67
N VAL A 11 5.71 6.76 -9.45
CA VAL A 11 5.56 5.41 -9.99
C VAL A 11 6.22 4.42 -9.05
N PHE A 12 5.42 3.53 -8.48
CA PHE A 12 5.92 2.37 -7.75
C PHE A 12 5.95 1.14 -8.69
N THR A 13 7.01 0.35 -8.62
CA THR A 13 7.15 -0.90 -9.36
C THR A 13 7.89 -1.89 -8.47
N ILE A 14 7.49 -3.16 -8.51
CA ILE A 14 8.25 -4.21 -7.82
C ILE A 14 9.42 -4.66 -8.66
N THR A 15 10.47 -5.16 -8.02
CA THR A 15 11.65 -5.72 -8.68
C THR A 15 11.80 -7.17 -8.25
N LEU A 16 11.48 -8.09 -9.15
CA LEU A 16 11.63 -9.52 -8.88
C LEU A 16 13.11 -9.88 -8.72
N THR A 17 13.44 -10.47 -7.59
CA THR A 17 14.75 -11.05 -7.30
C THR A 17 14.67 -12.58 -7.24
N ARG A 18 15.81 -13.27 -7.25
CA ARG A 18 15.82 -14.72 -7.15
C ARG A 18 15.27 -15.15 -5.78
N GLY A 19 14.18 -15.91 -5.76
CA GLY A 19 13.49 -16.31 -4.54
C GLY A 19 12.42 -15.31 -4.07
N TYR A 20 12.06 -14.34 -4.92
CA TYR A 20 10.94 -13.44 -4.65
C TYR A 20 9.64 -14.25 -4.57
N ASN A 21 8.95 -14.13 -3.44
CA ASN A 21 7.76 -14.91 -3.09
C ASN A 21 6.63 -13.99 -2.61
N GLU A 22 5.49 -14.56 -2.27
CA GLU A 22 4.34 -13.79 -1.78
C GLU A 22 4.65 -12.93 -0.55
N GLN A 23 5.49 -13.42 0.38
CA GLN A 23 5.85 -12.66 1.58
C GLN A 23 6.62 -11.38 1.23
N LEU A 24 7.59 -11.46 0.33
CA LEU A 24 8.32 -10.29 -0.14
C LEU A 24 7.41 -9.32 -0.89
N PHE A 25 6.44 -9.85 -1.65
CA PHE A 25 5.44 -8.99 -2.28
C PHE A 25 4.56 -8.26 -1.27
N ARG A 26 4.12 -8.92 -0.20
CA ARG A 26 3.39 -8.26 0.90
C ARG A 26 4.21 -7.13 1.53
N GLU A 27 5.51 -7.32 1.72
CA GLU A 27 6.39 -6.26 2.22
C GLU A 27 6.51 -5.08 1.25
N ASP A 28 6.64 -5.32 -0.05
CA ASP A 28 6.61 -4.26 -1.07
C ASP A 28 5.26 -3.53 -1.09
N LEU A 29 4.15 -4.24 -0.87
CA LEU A 29 2.83 -3.62 -0.73
C LEU A 29 2.76 -2.73 0.52
N LYS A 30 3.32 -3.13 1.66
CA LYS A 30 3.38 -2.27 2.86
C LYS A 30 4.10 -0.95 2.56
N VAL A 31 5.19 -0.99 1.79
CA VAL A 31 5.90 0.22 1.34
C VAL A 31 5.00 1.06 0.45
N LEU A 32 4.30 0.45 -0.52
CA LEU A 32 3.33 1.15 -1.37
C LEU A 32 2.24 1.87 -0.55
N TYR A 33 1.60 1.19 0.40
CA TYR A 33 0.59 1.81 1.27
C TYR A 33 1.17 2.94 2.13
N GLY A 34 2.39 2.79 2.63
CA GLY A 34 3.08 3.85 3.36
C GLY A 34 3.33 5.11 2.51
N MET A 35 3.60 4.94 1.21
CA MET A 35 3.73 6.06 0.28
C MET A 35 2.39 6.75 0.02
N LEU A 36 1.30 6.00 -0.09
CA LEU A 36 -0.06 6.52 -0.33
C LEU A 36 -0.53 7.48 0.77
N ALA A 37 -0.03 7.33 2.01
CA ALA A 37 -0.36 8.23 3.11
C ALA A 37 0.01 9.71 2.83
N THR A 38 1.06 9.95 2.04
CA THR A 38 1.63 11.30 1.86
C THR A 38 1.48 11.83 0.43
N LYS A 39 1.28 10.96 -0.57
CA LYS A 39 1.29 11.33 -1.99
C LYS A 39 0.52 10.34 -2.86
N SER A 40 0.12 10.81 -4.05
CA SER A 40 -0.48 9.94 -5.07
C SER A 40 0.58 9.05 -5.72
N VAL A 41 0.30 7.75 -5.79
CA VAL A 41 1.23 6.75 -6.34
C VAL A 41 0.53 5.93 -7.41
N ALA A 42 1.17 5.78 -8.56
CA ALA A 42 0.77 4.87 -9.62
C ALA A 42 1.56 3.57 -9.51
N PHE A 43 0.89 2.48 -9.16
CA PHE A 43 1.51 1.16 -9.12
C PHE A 43 1.57 0.55 -10.53
N PHE A 44 2.77 0.28 -11.03
CA PHE A 44 3.00 -0.43 -12.28
C PHE A 44 3.19 -1.93 -12.02
N PHE A 45 2.24 -2.72 -12.52
CA PHE A 45 2.25 -4.18 -12.43
C PHE A 45 1.93 -4.78 -13.80
N SER A 46 2.68 -5.81 -14.20
CA SER A 46 2.56 -6.47 -15.50
C SER A 46 2.69 -7.98 -15.34
N ASP A 47 2.38 -8.74 -16.39
CA ASP A 47 2.53 -10.20 -16.44
C ASP A 47 3.95 -10.67 -16.10
N ALA A 48 4.98 -9.92 -16.53
CA ALA A 48 6.38 -10.19 -16.18
C ALA A 48 6.68 -10.13 -14.66
N HIS A 49 5.81 -9.51 -13.87
CA HIS A 49 5.94 -9.40 -12.41
C HIS A 49 5.19 -10.50 -11.65
N VAL A 50 4.41 -11.33 -12.34
CA VAL A 50 3.62 -12.42 -11.72
C VAL A 50 4.52 -13.65 -11.56
N ALA A 51 5.22 -13.74 -10.43
CA ALA A 51 6.07 -14.89 -10.10
C ALA A 51 5.26 -16.09 -9.55
N GLU A 52 4.18 -15.81 -8.80
CA GLU A 52 3.30 -16.80 -8.20
C GLU A 52 1.84 -16.39 -8.45
N GLU A 53 0.93 -17.36 -8.60
CA GLU A 53 -0.49 -17.10 -8.87
C GLU A 53 -1.14 -16.25 -7.75
N GLY A 54 -0.68 -16.42 -6.50
CA GLY A 54 -1.17 -15.67 -5.34
C GLY A 54 -1.01 -14.14 -5.46
N PHE A 55 -0.11 -13.64 -6.32
CA PHE A 55 0.07 -12.19 -6.49
C PHE A 55 -1.19 -11.54 -7.07
N LEU A 56 -1.88 -12.23 -7.98
CA LEU A 56 -3.10 -11.73 -8.58
C LEU A 56 -4.25 -11.67 -7.57
N GLU A 57 -4.28 -12.60 -6.60
CA GLU A 57 -5.25 -12.56 -5.51
C GLU A 57 -5.00 -11.35 -4.60
N LEU A 58 -3.75 -11.06 -4.27
CA LEU A 58 -3.38 -9.87 -3.50
C LEU A 58 -3.76 -8.58 -4.23
N VAL A 59 -3.47 -8.48 -5.54
CA VAL A 59 -3.87 -7.33 -6.36
C VAL A 59 -5.39 -7.20 -6.42
N ASN A 60 -6.12 -8.30 -6.59
CA ASN A 60 -7.58 -8.28 -6.59
C ASN A 60 -8.16 -7.79 -5.25
N ASN A 61 -7.59 -8.21 -4.13
CA ASN A 61 -7.97 -7.73 -2.80
C ASN A 61 -7.73 -6.22 -2.66
N MET A 62 -6.60 -5.69 -3.16
CA MET A 62 -6.37 -4.24 -3.15
C MET A 62 -7.43 -3.47 -3.96
N LEU A 63 -7.80 -3.99 -5.13
CA LEU A 63 -8.77 -3.33 -6.01
C LEU A 63 -10.21 -3.42 -5.49
N THR A 64 -10.56 -4.48 -4.77
CA THR A 64 -11.93 -4.75 -4.32
C THR A 64 -12.18 -4.23 -2.90
N SER A 65 -11.26 -4.44 -1.97
CA SER A 65 -11.40 -4.03 -0.56
C SER A 65 -10.57 -2.81 -0.17
N GLY A 66 -9.72 -2.28 -1.06
CA GLY A 66 -8.84 -1.16 -0.75
C GLY A 66 -7.62 -1.55 0.11
N MET A 67 -7.63 -2.72 0.74
CA MET A 67 -6.48 -3.31 1.44
C MET A 67 -6.34 -4.81 1.17
N VAL A 68 -5.14 -5.34 1.39
CA VAL A 68 -4.92 -6.79 1.45
C VAL A 68 -5.23 -7.34 2.85
N PRO A 69 -6.09 -8.36 2.98
CA PRO A 69 -6.34 -9.02 4.26
C PRO A 69 -5.08 -9.61 4.90
N GLY A 70 -4.88 -9.35 6.19
CA GLY A 70 -3.72 -9.84 6.93
C GLY A 70 -2.39 -9.25 6.45
N LEU A 71 -2.40 -8.10 5.78
CA LEU A 71 -1.18 -7.42 5.36
C LEU A 71 -0.39 -6.89 6.56
N TYR A 72 -1.09 -6.31 7.54
CA TYR A 72 -0.49 -5.76 8.76
C TYR A 72 -0.89 -6.58 9.98
N GLU A 73 0.07 -6.92 10.82
CA GLU A 73 -0.18 -7.41 12.18
C GLU A 73 -0.75 -6.28 13.05
N GLU A 74 -1.46 -6.62 14.14
CA GLU A 74 -2.02 -5.59 15.06
C GLU A 74 -0.95 -4.63 15.60
N SER A 75 0.25 -5.14 15.89
CA SER A 75 1.40 -4.35 16.33
C SER A 75 1.87 -3.35 15.27
N GLU A 76 1.87 -3.75 13.99
CA GLU A 76 2.25 -2.89 12.86
C GLU A 76 1.19 -1.83 12.60
N LYS A 77 -0.10 -2.17 12.75
CA LYS A 77 -1.20 -1.21 12.58
C LYS A 77 -1.07 -0.04 13.56
N ASP A 78 -0.74 -0.31 14.82
CA ASP A 78 -0.51 0.75 15.82
C ASP A 78 0.67 1.66 15.43
N GLY A 79 1.72 1.10 14.84
CA GLY A 79 2.86 1.85 14.30
C GLY A 79 2.46 2.77 13.13
N VAL A 80 1.67 2.25 12.18
CA VAL A 80 1.17 3.03 11.03
C VAL A 80 0.22 4.13 11.49
N ILE A 81 -0.73 3.82 12.36
CA ILE A 81 -1.65 4.83 12.93
C ILE A 81 -0.86 5.96 13.61
N SER A 82 0.19 5.62 14.32
CA SER A 82 1.05 6.60 14.99
C SER A 82 1.81 7.49 13.99
N SER A 83 2.25 6.94 12.85
CA SER A 83 2.97 7.72 11.83
C SER A 83 2.05 8.66 11.05
N ILE A 84 0.79 8.29 10.84
CA ILE A 84 -0.18 9.11 10.09
C ILE A 84 -1.02 10.05 10.96
N ARG A 85 -1.03 9.86 12.30
CA ARG A 85 -1.89 10.63 13.22
C ARG A 85 -1.79 12.14 13.00
N ASP A 86 -0.58 12.69 12.99
CA ASP A 86 -0.38 14.13 12.84
C ASP A 86 -0.93 14.68 11.52
N GLU A 87 -0.81 13.91 10.42
CA GLU A 87 -1.34 14.31 9.13
C GLU A 87 -2.87 14.16 9.06
N ALA A 88 -3.41 13.09 9.61
CA ALA A 88 -4.84 12.83 9.67
C ALA A 88 -5.56 13.91 10.51
N LEU A 89 -5.01 14.28 11.67
CA LEU A 89 -5.55 15.35 12.51
C LEU A 89 -5.51 16.71 11.80
N LYS A 90 -4.43 17.03 11.07
CA LYS A 90 -4.36 18.25 10.24
C LYS A 90 -5.44 18.28 9.16
N LYS A 91 -5.82 17.12 8.63
CA LYS A 91 -6.91 16.97 7.65
C LYS A 91 -8.30 16.86 8.29
N GLY A 92 -8.41 17.04 9.62
CA GLY A 92 -9.68 17.07 10.35
C GLY A 92 -10.23 15.70 10.75
N CYS A 93 -9.41 14.63 10.70
CA CYS A 93 -9.79 13.33 11.22
C CYS A 93 -9.93 13.37 12.75
N ILE A 94 -10.81 12.54 13.29
CA ILE A 94 -11.01 12.41 14.75
C ILE A 94 -9.87 11.54 15.31
N ASP A 95 -9.31 11.92 16.47
CA ASP A 95 -8.29 11.11 17.15
C ASP A 95 -8.92 9.85 17.76
N GLY A 96 -9.05 8.81 16.94
CA GLY A 96 -9.51 7.49 17.33
C GLY A 96 -8.84 6.45 16.45
N LYS A 97 -8.41 5.31 17.04
CA LYS A 97 -7.68 4.27 16.31
C LYS A 97 -8.41 3.81 15.05
N ASP A 98 -9.72 3.57 15.15
CA ASP A 98 -10.54 3.14 14.01
C ASP A 98 -10.70 4.24 12.95
N ALA A 99 -10.86 5.49 13.37
CA ALA A 99 -10.99 6.63 12.46
C ALA A 99 -9.69 6.89 11.68
N LEU A 100 -8.54 6.79 12.37
CA LEU A 100 -7.21 6.93 11.76
C LEU A 100 -6.92 5.75 10.81
N TRP A 101 -7.30 4.53 11.18
CA TRP A 101 -7.15 3.38 10.30
C TRP A 101 -8.02 3.50 9.04
N ASN A 102 -9.26 3.95 9.18
CA ASN A 102 -10.15 4.24 8.04
C ASN A 102 -9.71 5.46 7.22
N PHE A 103 -8.87 6.34 7.77
CA PHE A 103 -8.26 7.42 7.00
C PHE A 103 -7.10 6.90 6.14
N TYR A 104 -6.41 5.85 6.60
CA TYR A 104 -5.28 5.24 5.90
C TYR A 104 -5.70 4.33 4.73
N VAL A 105 -6.78 3.57 4.92
CA VAL A 105 -7.30 2.57 3.96
C VAL A 105 -8.41 3.14 3.10
#